data_AF-A0A7H1BC49-F1
#
_entry.id   AF-A0A7H1BC49-F1
#
_cell.length_a   1.000
_cell.length_b   1.000
_cell.length_c   1.000
_cell.angle_alpha   90.00
_cell.angle_beta   90.00
_cell.angle_gamma   90.00
#
_symmetry.space_group_name_H-M   'P 1'
#
loop_
_entity.id
_entity.type
_entity.pdbx_description
1 polymer ?
#
loop_
_entity_poly.entity_id
_entity_poly.type
_entity_poly.pdbx_seq_one_letter_code
_entity_poly.pdbx_strand_id
1 'polypeptide(L)' 'MPLSINEEADRFLAVTVPPTASAARAHAPLPLNCPSCGSSHVAQMLGDNGGISYVCTACGHSWS' A
#
# COMPACT_ATOMS: atom_id res chain seq x y z
N MET A 1 -8.57 55.03 -19.15
CA MET A 1 -7.79 53.78 -19.34
C MET A 1 -6.52 53.88 -18.49
N PRO A 2 -6.12 52.87 -17.68
CA PRO A 2 -6.82 51.69 -17.12
C PRO A 2 -6.74 51.69 -15.56
N LEU A 3 -7.16 50.75 -14.71
CA LEU A 3 -7.65 49.36 -14.78
C LEU A 3 -8.52 49.16 -13.51
N SER A 4 -9.76 48.69 -13.69
CA SER A 4 -10.66 48.35 -12.59
C SER A 4 -10.35 46.95 -12.05
N ILE A 5 -10.41 46.83 -10.73
CA ILE A 5 -10.70 45.65 -9.91
C ILE A 5 -10.06 44.32 -10.33
N ASN A 6 -9.16 43.87 -9.49
CA ASN A 6 -8.48 42.58 -9.53
C ASN A 6 -9.52 41.46 -9.52
N GLU A 7 -9.85 41.00 -10.72
CA GLU A 7 -10.43 39.71 -11.07
C GLU A 7 -9.70 38.57 -10.31
N GLU A 8 -10.49 37.57 -9.92
CA GLU A 8 -10.06 36.23 -9.50
C GLU A 8 -9.51 36.06 -8.07
N ALA A 9 -10.24 36.57 -7.07
CA ALA A 9 -10.32 35.83 -5.82
C ALA A 9 -11.04 34.49 -6.09
N ASP A 10 -10.38 33.40 -5.70
CA ASP A 10 -11.04 32.14 -5.34
C ASP A 10 -11.54 31.24 -6.48
N ARG A 11 -10.66 30.87 -7.42
CA ARG A 11 -10.70 29.50 -7.96
C ARG A 11 -10.00 28.54 -7.00
N PHE A 12 -10.62 28.45 -5.84
CA PHE A 12 -10.70 27.26 -5.00
C PHE A 12 -11.10 26.07 -5.87
N LEU A 13 -10.71 24.88 -5.43
CA LEU A 13 -10.81 23.58 -6.13
C LEU A 13 -9.59 23.26 -7.00
N ALA A 14 -8.41 23.34 -6.37
CA ALA A 14 -7.47 22.24 -6.53
C ALA A 14 -8.15 20.98 -5.97
N VAL A 15 -8.97 20.33 -6.81
CA VAL A 15 -9.33 18.93 -6.61
C VAL A 15 -8.01 18.18 -6.77
N THR A 16 -7.35 17.95 -5.64
CA THR A 16 -6.32 16.93 -5.53
C THR A 16 -7.06 15.62 -5.73
N VAL A 17 -7.26 15.22 -6.98
CA VAL A 17 -7.50 13.83 -7.30
C VAL A 17 -6.23 13.15 -6.78
N PRO A 18 -6.26 12.33 -5.70
CA PRO A 18 -5.13 11.46 -5.47
C PRO A 18 -4.98 10.68 -6.79
N PRO A 19 -3.76 10.46 -7.31
CA PRO A 19 -3.65 9.44 -8.33
C PRO A 19 -4.35 8.23 -7.71
N THR A 20 -5.41 7.76 -8.33
CA THR A 20 -5.89 6.40 -8.15
C THR A 20 -4.74 5.56 -8.67
N ALA A 21 -3.71 5.46 -7.83
CA ALA A 21 -2.72 4.44 -7.84
C ALA A 21 -3.58 3.20 -7.91
N SER A 22 -3.57 2.64 -9.12
CA SER A 22 -3.81 1.27 -9.43
C SER A 22 -3.81 0.46 -8.15
N ALA A 23 -4.89 -0.27 -7.90
CA ALA A 23 -4.97 -1.25 -6.82
C ALA A 23 -3.95 -2.39 -7.02
N ALA A 24 -2.66 -2.09 -7.21
CA ALA A 24 -1.66 -2.73 -6.41
C ALA A 24 -2.10 -2.49 -4.96
N ARG A 25 -2.84 -3.47 -4.42
CA ARG A 25 -2.79 -3.75 -3.00
C ARG A 25 -1.30 -3.79 -2.67
N ALA A 26 -0.73 -2.66 -2.28
CA ALA A 26 0.35 -2.68 -1.35
C ALA A 26 -0.29 -3.41 -0.17
N HIS A 27 -0.10 -4.73 -0.14
CA HIS A 27 -0.26 -5.54 1.04
C HIS A 27 0.70 -4.88 2.02
N ALA A 28 0.25 -3.82 2.68
CA ALA A 28 0.81 -3.40 3.93
C ALA A 28 0.86 -4.69 4.73
N PRO A 29 2.06 -5.17 5.12
CA PRO A 29 2.15 -6.42 5.84
C PRO A 29 1.37 -6.21 7.14
N LEU A 30 0.11 -6.64 7.17
CA LEU A 30 -0.55 -6.92 8.43
C LEU A 30 0.43 -7.83 9.18
N PRO A 31 0.62 -7.66 10.49
CA PRO A 31 1.48 -8.55 11.26
C PRO A 31 0.97 -9.99 11.09
N LEU A 32 1.62 -10.74 10.20
CA LEU A 32 1.29 -12.12 9.89
C LEU A 32 1.94 -12.98 10.96
N ASN A 33 1.13 -13.51 11.87
CA ASN A 33 1.59 -14.48 12.85
C ASN A 33 1.53 -15.88 12.23
N CYS A 34 2.52 -16.71 12.50
CA CYS A 34 2.55 -18.09 12.05
C CYS A 34 1.36 -18.88 12.64
N PRO A 35 0.51 -19.51 11.81
CA PRO A 35 -0.65 -20.27 12.31
C PRO A 35 -0.27 -21.53 13.10
N SER A 36 0.96 -22.01 12.94
CA SER A 36 1.45 -23.22 13.61
C SER A 36 2.03 -22.97 15.00
N CYS A 37 2.67 -21.83 15.24
CA CYS A 37 3.38 -21.54 16.51
C CYS A 37 3.11 -20.16 17.11
N GLY A 38 2.38 -19.29 16.40
CA GLY A 38 2.06 -17.93 16.84
C GLY A 38 3.20 -16.91 16.71
N SER A 39 4.37 -17.29 16.18
CA SER A 39 5.50 -16.36 16.02
C SER A 39 5.26 -15.34 14.91
N SER A 40 5.69 -14.09 15.11
CA SER A 40 5.69 -13.03 14.10
C SER A 40 6.90 -13.07 13.16
N HIS A 41 7.84 -14.00 13.37
CA HIS A 41 9.01 -14.18 12.51
C HIS A 41 8.63 -14.92 11.24
N VAL A 42 8.17 -14.17 10.25
CA VAL A 42 7.71 -14.67 8.95
C VAL A 42 8.44 -13.97 7.82
N ALA A 43 9.04 -14.76 6.93
CA ALA A 43 9.61 -14.30 5.68
C ALA A 43 8.57 -14.43 4.56
N GLN A 44 8.41 -13.37 3.77
CA GLN A 44 7.61 -13.38 2.55
C GLN A 44 8.52 -13.66 1.35
N MET A 45 8.17 -14.64 0.54
CA MET A 45 8.83 -15.00 -0.70
C MET A 45 7.89 -14.65 -1.86
N LEU A 46 8.39 -13.90 -2.84
CA LEU A 46 7.66 -13.61 -4.07
C LEU A 46 8.08 -14.63 -5.13
N GLY A 47 7.15 -15.45 -5.58
CA GLY A 47 7.38 -16.41 -6.66
C GLY A 47 7.37 -15.74 -8.03
N ASP A 48 7.94 -16.42 -9.03
CA ASP A 48 8.12 -15.88 -10.39
C ASP A 48 6.79 -15.55 -11.11
N ASN A 49 5.69 -16.18 -10.67
CA ASN A 49 4.34 -15.93 -11.19
C ASN A 49 3.62 -14.77 -10.48
N GLY A 50 4.29 -14.03 -9.59
CA GLY A 50 3.67 -13.02 -8.73
C GLY A 50 2.84 -13.60 -7.58
N GLY A 51 2.95 -14.92 -7.35
CA GLY A 51 2.40 -15.57 -6.17
C GLY A 51 3.22 -15.22 -4.93
N ILE A 52 2.56 -15.09 -3.78
CA ILE A 52 3.22 -14.86 -2.51
C ILE A 52 3.26 -16.17 -1.73
N SER A 53 4.40 -16.49 -1.14
CA SER A 53 4.53 -17.57 -0.17
C SER A 53 5.11 -17.01 1.12
N TYR A 54 4.75 -17.62 2.23
CA TYR A 54 5.18 -17.23 3.55
C TYR A 54 5.87 -18.41 4.22
N VAL A 55 6.98 -18.14 4.92
CA VAL A 55 7.73 -19.14 5.66
C VAL A 55 8.02 -18.59 7.05
N CYS A 56 7.63 -19.31 8.09
CA CYS A 56 8.01 -18.96 9.45
C CYS A 56 9.46 -19.36 9.70
N THR A 57 10.30 -18.39 10.03
CA THR A 57 11.72 -18.64 10.33
C THR A 57 11.96 -19.15 11.75
N ALA A 58 10.93 -19.15 12.59
CA ALA A 58 10.98 -19.73 13.94
C ALA A 58 10.69 -21.24 13.97
N CYS A 59 9.71 -21.73 13.20
CA CYS A 59 9.30 -23.15 13.23
C CYS A 59 9.40 -23.88 11.87
N GLY A 60 9.67 -23.17 10.77
CA GLY A 60 9.77 -23.76 9.43
C GLY A 60 8.44 -24.00 8.73
N HIS A 61 7.31 -23.58 9.30
CA HIS A 61 6.00 -23.73 8.65
C HIS A 61 5.86 -22.81 7.44
N SER A 62 5.44 -23.35 6.30
CA SER A 62 5.24 -22.61 5.05
C SER A 62 3.79 -22.65 4.57
N TRP A 63 3.27 -21.54 4.04
CA TRP A 63 1.93 -21.42 3.47
C TRP A 63 1.89 -20.42 2.30
N SER A 64 0.83 -20.46 1.49
CA SER A 64 0.61 -19.59 0.32
C SER A 64 -0.69 -18.81 0.46
#